data_AF-A0A3A9KC52-F1
#
_entry.id   AF-A0A3A9KC52-F1
#
_cell.length_a   1.000
_cell.length_b   1.000
_cell.length_c   1.000
_cell.angle_alpha   90.00
_cell.angle_beta   90.00
_cell.angle_gamma   90.00
#
_symmetry.space_group_name_H-M   'P 1'
#
loop_
_entity.id
_entity.type
_entity.pdbx_description
1 polymer ?
#
loop_
_entity_poly.entity_id
_entity_poly.type
_entity_poly.pdbx_seq_one_letter_code
_entity_poly.pdbx_strand_id
1 'polypeptide(L)'
;MKKIPNKQPISENRINKIIDDPNVISKTLSQNEKILKEIFADTYDFEVRLIERSTYSNLNISYVIGLTDTKKLDDLVVRRALNDVFLESDDKIAQNRIYETVSSDIPDNWYDIMKGILNGDALIQFEGNAPRLLKLREIQTRSISEPTTEYQVFGPKIGFV
;
A
#
# COMPACT_ATOMS: atom_id res chain seq x y z
N MET A 1 -30.10 -21.81 -0.52
CA MET A 1 -28.84 -21.34 -1.13
C MET A 1 -28.98 -19.84 -1.39
N LYS A 2 -28.28 -18.98 -0.64
CA LYS A 2 -28.34 -17.51 -0.81
C LYS A 2 -27.50 -17.12 -2.03
N LYS A 3 -28.11 -16.42 -3.00
CA LYS A 3 -27.41 -15.90 -4.19
C LYS A 3 -26.39 -14.84 -3.75
N ILE A 4 -25.14 -15.04 -4.15
CA ILE A 4 -24.08 -14.03 -4.03
C ILE A 4 -24.42 -12.92 -5.03
N PRO A 5 -24.41 -11.63 -4.63
CA PRO A 5 -24.72 -10.54 -5.55
C PRO A 5 -23.60 -10.41 -6.59
N ASN A 6 -24.01 -10.40 -7.85
CA ASN A 6 -23.16 -10.24 -9.02
C ASN A 6 -22.46 -8.87 -8.97
N LYS A 7 -21.16 -8.83 -8.64
CA LYS A 7 -20.33 -7.63 -8.78
C LYS A 7 -20.09 -7.42 -10.27
N GLN A 8 -20.86 -6.55 -10.91
CA GLN A 8 -20.53 -6.09 -12.25
C GLN A 8 -19.25 -5.24 -12.17
N PRO A 9 -18.19 -5.57 -12.93
CA PRO A 9 -17.02 -4.73 -13.00
C PRO A 9 -17.42 -3.36 -13.58
N ILE A 10 -16.94 -2.30 -12.96
CA ILE A 10 -17.13 -0.95 -13.47
C ILE A 10 -16.29 -0.85 -14.76
N SER A 11 -16.88 -0.37 -15.86
CA SER A 11 -16.18 -0.28 -17.15
C SER A 11 -14.88 0.51 -17.05
N GLU A 12 -13.84 0.12 -17.79
CA GLU A 12 -12.51 0.77 -17.83
C GLU A 12 -12.59 2.30 -18.00
N ASN A 13 -13.59 2.77 -18.77
CA ASN A 13 -13.88 4.20 -18.96
C ASN A 13 -14.21 4.96 -17.65
N ARG A 14 -14.78 4.29 -16.65
CA ARG A 14 -15.08 4.91 -15.34
C ARG A 14 -13.84 4.95 -14.45
N ILE A 15 -12.94 3.96 -14.53
CA ILE A 15 -11.67 3.97 -13.78
C ILE A 15 -10.81 5.13 -14.28
N ASN A 16 -10.64 5.26 -15.59
CA ASN A 16 -9.88 6.38 -16.18
C ASN A 16 -10.47 7.74 -15.79
N LYS A 17 -11.81 7.85 -15.77
CA LYS A 17 -12.48 9.08 -15.31
C LYS A 17 -12.28 9.38 -13.82
N ILE A 18 -12.15 8.37 -12.96
CA ILE A 18 -11.88 8.54 -11.51
C ILE A 18 -10.43 8.94 -11.29
N ILE A 19 -9.49 8.42 -12.08
CA ILE A 19 -8.07 8.76 -12.02
C ILE A 19 -7.85 10.22 -12.46
N ASP A 20 -8.59 10.67 -13.48
CA ASP A 20 -8.46 12.01 -14.07
C ASP A 20 -9.25 13.12 -13.32
N ASP A 21 -10.14 12.78 -12.38
CA ASP A 21 -10.89 13.78 -11.60
C ASP A 21 -10.17 14.10 -10.28
N PRO A 22 -9.58 15.31 -10.13
CA PRO A 22 -8.86 15.72 -8.92
C PRO A 22 -9.79 15.91 -7.70
N ASN A 23 -11.11 15.88 -7.87
CA ASN A 23 -12.09 15.86 -6.78
C ASN A 23 -12.84 14.52 -6.90
N VAL A 24 -12.66 13.51 -6.05
CA VAL A 24 -12.94 13.55 -4.62
C VAL A 24 -12.32 12.28 -4.04
N ILE A 25 -11.18 12.39 -3.36
CA ILE A 25 -10.79 11.32 -2.43
C ILE A 25 -11.78 11.40 -1.27
N SER A 26 -12.58 10.35 -1.07
CA SER A 26 -13.61 10.37 -0.05
C SER A 26 -12.99 10.33 1.35
N LYS A 27 -13.69 10.91 2.33
CA LYS A 27 -13.35 10.77 3.75
C LYS A 27 -13.86 9.46 4.36
N THR A 28 -14.70 8.72 3.63
CA THR A 28 -15.29 7.45 4.08
C THR A 28 -14.45 6.27 3.61
N LEU A 29 -14.08 5.38 4.54
CA LEU A 29 -13.20 4.25 4.24
C LEU A 29 -13.81 3.29 3.21
N SER A 30 -15.10 2.98 3.35
CA SER A 30 -15.78 2.02 2.48
C SER A 30 -15.79 2.43 1.00
N GLN A 31 -15.89 3.74 0.72
CA GLN A 31 -15.87 4.24 -0.66
C GLN A 31 -14.48 4.09 -1.28
N ASN A 32 -13.44 4.48 -0.54
CA ASN A 32 -12.06 4.41 -1.02
C ASN A 32 -11.56 2.97 -1.13
N GLU A 33 -11.92 2.11 -0.19
CA GLU A 33 -11.62 0.67 -0.25
C GLU A 33 -12.21 0.03 -1.50
N LYS A 34 -13.46 0.38 -1.85
CA LYS A 34 -14.10 -0.16 -3.06
C LYS A 34 -13.33 0.23 -4.32
N ILE A 35 -12.95 1.50 -4.43
CA ILE A 35 -12.18 2.03 -5.57
C ILE A 35 -10.81 1.33 -5.67
N LEU A 36 -10.08 1.23 -4.55
CA LEU A 36 -8.79 0.55 -4.51
C LEU A 36 -8.89 -0.92 -4.92
N LYS A 37 -9.89 -1.64 -4.40
CA LYS A 37 -10.12 -3.05 -4.77
C LYS A 37 -10.49 -3.23 -6.24
N GLU A 38 -11.05 -2.21 -6.89
CA GLU A 38 -11.33 -2.24 -8.32
C GLU A 38 -10.08 -1.90 -9.14
N ILE A 39 -9.28 -0.91 -8.72
CA ILE A 39 -8.01 -0.55 -9.36
C ILE A 39 -7.02 -1.73 -9.33
N PHE A 40 -6.95 -2.43 -8.20
CA PHE A 40 -6.01 -3.54 -7.98
C PHE A 40 -6.68 -4.92 -8.12
N ALA A 41 -7.84 -5.00 -8.77
CA ALA A 41 -8.63 -6.23 -8.87
C ALA A 41 -7.87 -7.43 -9.47
N ASP A 42 -6.96 -7.17 -10.39
CA ASP A 42 -6.17 -8.19 -11.10
C ASP A 42 -4.80 -8.47 -10.43
N THR A 43 -4.58 -7.96 -9.22
CA THR A 43 -3.34 -8.17 -8.47
C THR A 43 -3.59 -8.97 -7.19
N TYR A 44 -2.79 -10.01 -6.98
CA TYR A 44 -2.88 -10.84 -5.76
C TYR A 44 -2.08 -10.27 -4.60
N ASP A 45 -1.13 -9.38 -4.88
CA ASP A 45 -0.19 -8.86 -3.89
C ASP A 45 -0.72 -7.59 -3.18
N PHE A 46 -1.87 -7.08 -3.61
CA PHE A 46 -2.50 -5.90 -3.00
C PHE A 46 -3.35 -6.30 -1.79
N GLU A 47 -3.01 -5.73 -0.64
CA GLU A 47 -3.66 -6.00 0.64
C GLU A 47 -4.38 -4.76 1.16
N VAL A 48 -5.55 -5.00 1.77
CA VAL A 48 -6.33 -4.00 2.48
C VAL A 48 -6.64 -4.53 3.88
N ARG A 49 -6.10 -3.86 4.90
CA ARG A 49 -6.29 -4.21 6.31
C ARG A 49 -7.15 -3.15 7.01
N LEU A 50 -8.34 -3.56 7.46
CA LEU A 50 -9.18 -2.77 8.34
C LEU A 50 -8.86 -3.08 9.80
N ILE A 51 -8.57 -2.05 10.57
CA ILE A 51 -8.37 -2.09 12.02
C ILE A 51 -9.54 -1.36 12.66
N GLU A 52 -10.45 -2.13 13.25
CA GLU A 52 -11.58 -1.60 14.02
C GLU A 52 -11.10 -1.17 15.40
N ARG A 53 -11.37 0.08 15.77
CA ARG A 53 -11.01 0.64 17.08
C ARG A 53 -12.29 0.97 17.81
N SER A 54 -12.49 0.41 19.00
CA SER A 54 -13.73 0.59 19.77
C SER A 54 -13.92 2.03 20.27
N THR A 55 -12.83 2.69 20.64
CA THR A 55 -12.83 4.03 21.24
C THR A 55 -12.55 5.14 20.21
N TYR A 56 -12.06 4.77 19.03
CA TYR A 56 -11.47 5.71 18.07
C TYR A 56 -11.92 5.45 16.64
N SER A 57 -11.62 6.36 15.72
CA SER A 57 -11.92 6.14 14.30
C SER A 57 -11.22 4.89 13.77
N ASN A 58 -11.96 4.14 12.96
CA ASN A 58 -11.42 2.97 12.26
C ASN A 58 -10.28 3.40 11.33
N LEU A 59 -9.32 2.49 11.16
CA LEU A 59 -8.14 2.69 10.35
C LEU A 59 -8.12 1.67 9.22
N ASN A 60 -8.00 2.14 7.99
CA ASN A 60 -7.71 1.30 6.84
C ASN A 60 -6.26 1.50 6.39
N ILE A 61 -5.60 0.39 6.07
CA ILE A 61 -4.23 0.36 5.56
C ILE A 61 -4.24 -0.39 4.24
N SER A 62 -3.76 0.22 3.16
CA SER A 62 -3.68 -0.40 1.85
C SER A 62 -2.26 -0.36 1.30
N TYR A 63 -1.72 -1.50 0.87
CA TYR A 63 -0.33 -1.62 0.45
C TYR A 63 -0.13 -2.84 -0.46
N VAL A 64 1.04 -2.92 -1.11
CA VAL A 64 1.44 -4.09 -1.91
C VAL A 64 2.51 -4.88 -1.17
N ILE A 65 2.28 -6.19 -1.00
CA ILE A 65 3.22 -7.14 -0.43
C ILE A 65 4.47 -7.21 -1.31
N GLY A 66 5.67 -7.21 -0.69
CA GLY A 66 6.95 -7.29 -1.40
C GLY A 66 7.46 -5.95 -1.96
N LEU A 67 6.66 -4.89 -1.91
CA LEU A 67 7.10 -3.51 -2.14
C LEU A 67 7.17 -2.70 -0.85
N THR A 68 6.26 -3.01 0.08
CA THR A 68 6.15 -2.33 1.38
C THR A 68 6.83 -3.16 2.46
N ASP A 69 7.65 -2.51 3.30
CA ASP A 69 8.25 -3.10 4.49
C ASP A 69 7.17 -3.37 5.54
N THR A 70 6.54 -4.55 5.43
CA THR A 70 5.42 -4.97 6.29
C THR A 70 5.81 -5.05 7.77
N LYS A 71 7.08 -5.31 8.09
CA LYS A 71 7.56 -5.32 9.48
C LYS A 71 7.55 -3.92 10.07
N LYS A 72 8.08 -2.93 9.34
CA LYS A 72 8.00 -1.52 9.76
C LYS A 72 6.55 -1.05 9.81
N LEU A 73 5.72 -1.44 8.85
CA LEU A 73 4.29 -1.10 8.88
C LEU A 73 3.61 -1.61 10.16
N ASP A 74 3.83 -2.88 10.51
CA ASP A 74 3.23 -3.46 11.71
C ASP A 74 3.75 -2.78 12.99
N ASP A 75 5.06 -2.54 13.10
CA ASP A 75 5.64 -1.94 14.30
C ASP A 75 5.31 -0.44 14.45
N LEU A 76 5.34 0.32 13.35
CA LEU A 76 5.17 1.77 13.35
C LEU A 76 3.72 2.21 13.29
N VAL A 77 2.83 1.38 12.76
CA VAL A 77 1.42 1.75 12.58
C VAL A 77 0.52 0.80 13.35
N VAL A 78 0.52 -0.49 13.03
CA VAL A 78 -0.51 -1.42 13.53
C VAL A 78 -0.43 -1.56 15.05
N ARG A 79 0.77 -1.82 15.60
CA ARG A 79 0.97 -1.93 17.05
C ARG A 79 0.61 -0.65 17.77
N ARG A 80 0.97 0.52 17.22
CA ARG A 80 0.66 1.82 17.83
C ARG A 80 -0.84 2.10 17.81
N ALA A 81 -1.51 1.91 16.67
CA ALA A 81 -2.95 2.10 16.54
C ALA A 81 -3.77 1.22 17.50
N LEU A 82 -3.30 0.00 17.79
CA LEU A 82 -3.91 -0.92 18.74
C LEU A 82 -3.58 -0.58 20.20
N ASN A 83 -2.33 -0.18 20.50
CA ASN A 83 -1.88 0.13 21.86
C ASN A 83 -2.32 1.51 22.35
N ASP A 84 -2.45 2.51 21.46
CA ASP A 84 -2.87 3.87 21.79
C ASP A 84 -4.33 3.94 22.30
N VAL A 85 -5.10 2.85 22.14
CA VAL A 85 -6.41 2.64 22.80
C VAL A 85 -6.29 2.75 24.34
N PHE A 86 -5.11 2.48 24.91
CA PHE A 86 -4.92 2.44 26.36
C PHE A 86 -4.27 3.69 26.97
N LEU A 87 -3.65 4.57 26.16
CA LEU A 87 -2.78 5.63 26.68
C LEU A 87 -3.27 7.05 26.41
N GLU A 88 -3.96 7.27 25.29
CA GLU A 88 -4.40 8.61 24.90
C GLU A 88 -5.90 8.76 25.15
N SER A 89 -6.37 10.00 25.28
CA SER A 89 -7.80 10.34 25.41
C SER A 89 -8.38 11.00 24.16
N ASP A 90 -7.53 11.35 23.18
CA ASP A 90 -7.90 12.04 21.95
C ASP A 90 -7.35 11.30 20.72
N ASP A 91 -8.26 10.98 19.79
CA ASP A 91 -7.95 10.27 18.54
C ASP A 91 -6.97 11.05 17.66
N LYS A 92 -7.07 12.38 17.63
CA LYS A 92 -6.19 13.22 16.80
C LYS A 92 -4.74 13.15 17.26
N ILE A 93 -4.51 13.05 18.57
CA ILE A 93 -3.17 12.93 19.13
C ILE A 93 -2.56 11.58 18.74
N ALA A 94 -3.33 10.50 18.86
CA ALA A 94 -2.90 9.16 18.43
C ALA A 94 -2.57 9.13 16.92
N GLN A 95 -3.43 9.73 16.09
CA GLN A 95 -3.20 9.83 14.64
C GLN A 95 -1.93 10.63 14.29
N ASN A 96 -1.73 11.79 14.93
CA ASN A 96 -0.56 12.63 14.67
C ASN A 96 0.76 11.94 15.02
N ARG A 97 0.81 11.17 16.12
CA ARG A 97 2.03 10.41 16.47
C ARG A 97 2.45 9.41 15.39
N ILE A 98 1.49 8.76 14.74
CA ILE A 98 1.78 7.86 13.62
C ILE A 98 2.44 8.64 12.48
N TYR A 99 1.90 9.82 12.14
CA TYR A 99 2.45 10.68 11.08
C TYR A 99 3.78 11.37 11.44
N GLU A 100 4.07 11.58 12.72
CA GLU A 100 5.36 12.10 13.18
C GLU A 100 6.47 11.03 13.16
N THR A 101 6.09 9.75 13.29
CA THR A 101 7.06 8.65 13.35
C THR A 101 7.57 8.26 11.96
N VAL A 102 6.78 8.48 10.91
CA VAL A 102 7.10 8.06 9.53
C VAL A 102 6.78 9.19 8.55
N SER A 103 7.70 9.44 7.62
CA SER A 103 7.48 10.43 6.54
C SER A 103 6.18 10.11 5.81
N SER A 104 5.32 11.12 5.68
CA SER A 104 4.00 10.98 5.07
C SER A 104 3.74 12.08 4.06
N ASP A 105 3.11 11.73 2.94
CA ASP A 105 2.60 12.67 1.94
C ASP A 105 1.07 12.68 1.95
N ILE A 106 0.47 13.84 1.67
CA ILE A 106 -0.97 13.96 1.43
C ILE A 106 -1.16 13.87 -0.09
N PRO A 107 -1.80 12.81 -0.61
CA PRO A 107 -2.05 12.70 -2.05
C PRO A 107 -3.17 13.66 -2.47
N ASP A 108 -2.99 14.33 -3.61
CA ASP A 108 -3.99 15.24 -4.17
C ASP A 108 -5.07 14.51 -4.98
N ASN A 109 -4.72 13.36 -5.56
CA ASN A 109 -5.58 12.60 -6.46
C ASN A 109 -5.32 11.08 -6.38
N TRP A 110 -6.15 10.30 -7.08
CA TRP A 110 -6.01 8.84 -7.15
C TRP A 110 -4.75 8.38 -7.87
N TYR A 111 -4.26 9.13 -8.85
CA TYR A 111 -3.01 8.82 -9.54
C TYR A 111 -1.82 8.83 -8.57
N ASP A 112 -1.74 9.81 -7.67
CA ASP A 112 -0.71 9.91 -6.65
C ASP A 112 -0.79 8.77 -5.63
N ILE A 113 -2.00 8.37 -5.24
CA ILE A 113 -2.24 7.18 -4.40
C ILE A 113 -1.70 5.92 -5.08
N MET A 114 -2.11 5.67 -6.31
CA MET A 114 -1.68 4.50 -7.08
C MET A 114 -0.17 4.48 -7.24
N LYS A 115 0.42 5.61 -7.63
CA LYS A 115 1.86 5.76 -7.80
C LYS A 115 2.59 5.54 -6.48
N GLY A 116 2.08 6.05 -5.36
CA GLY A 116 2.65 5.81 -4.03
C GLY A 116 2.67 4.32 -3.69
N ILE A 117 1.52 3.66 -3.80
CA ILE A 117 1.35 2.23 -3.49
C ILE A 117 2.28 1.36 -4.35
N LEU A 118 2.35 1.63 -5.65
CA LEU A 118 3.23 0.92 -6.59
C LEU A 118 4.73 1.20 -6.36
N ASN A 119 5.06 2.28 -5.65
CA ASN A 119 6.43 2.56 -5.22
C ASN A 119 6.78 1.92 -3.86
N GLY A 120 5.84 1.19 -3.23
CA GLY A 120 6.03 0.58 -1.92
C GLY A 120 5.67 1.48 -0.74
N ASP A 121 4.94 2.58 -0.98
CA ASP A 121 4.36 3.38 0.10
C ASP A 121 3.06 2.73 0.58
N ALA A 122 2.74 2.85 1.88
CA ALA A 122 1.48 2.36 2.43
C ALA A 122 0.45 3.49 2.52
N LEU A 123 -0.73 3.30 1.96
CA LEU A 123 -1.84 4.23 2.15
C LEU A 123 -2.49 4.00 3.51
N ILE A 124 -2.60 5.05 4.30
CA ILE A 124 -3.23 5.08 5.61
C ILE A 124 -4.42 6.01 5.57
N GLN A 125 -5.55 5.52 6.06
CA GLN A 125 -6.76 6.32 6.15
C GLN A 125 -7.50 6.07 7.45
N PHE A 126 -7.74 7.15 8.20
CA PHE A 126 -8.66 7.14 9.34
C PHE A 126 -10.04 7.61 8.87
N GLU A 127 -11.10 6.98 9.37
CA GLU A 127 -12.47 7.39 9.04
C GLU A 127 -12.69 8.88 9.36
N GLY A 128 -13.21 9.63 8.38
CA GLY A 128 -13.44 11.07 8.50
C GLY A 128 -12.25 11.97 8.19
N ASN A 129 -11.05 11.41 7.97
CA ASN A 129 -9.83 12.14 7.65
C ASN A 129 -9.39 11.98 6.19
N ALA A 130 -8.52 12.90 5.74
CA ALA A 130 -7.84 12.77 4.47
C ALA A 130 -6.83 11.61 4.53
N PRO A 131 -6.71 10.77 3.49
CA PRO A 131 -5.71 9.73 3.46
C PRO A 131 -4.30 10.29 3.38
N ARG A 132 -3.32 9.48 3.77
CA ARG A 132 -1.89 9.78 3.66
C ARG A 132 -1.11 8.59 3.15
N LEU A 133 -0.04 8.85 2.41
CA LEU A 133 0.92 7.85 1.97
C LEU A 133 2.13 7.83 2.90
N LEU A 134 2.36 6.73 3.61
CA LEU A 134 3.54 6.52 4.44
C LEU A 134 4.68 5.91 3.64
N LYS A 135 5.87 6.53 3.72
CA LYS A 135 7.08 6.06 3.05
C LYS A 135 7.67 4.88 3.80
N LEU A 136 7.19 3.68 3.49
CA LEU A 136 7.61 2.41 4.11
C LEU A 136 8.27 1.46 3.11
N ARG A 137 8.92 2.02 2.08
CA ARG A 137 9.51 1.24 0.98
C ARG A 137 10.54 0.24 1.50
N GLU A 138 10.45 -0.99 1.01
CA GLU A 138 11.48 -1.99 1.22
C GLU A 138 12.66 -1.69 0.28
N ILE A 139 13.79 -1.23 0.83
CA ILE A 139 15.00 -1.02 0.02
C ILE A 139 15.58 -2.40 -0.29
N GLN A 140 15.23 -2.95 -1.44
CA GLN A 140 15.95 -4.08 -2.00
C GLN A 140 17.29 -3.56 -2.53
N THR A 141 18.32 -3.57 -1.68
CA THR A 141 19.69 -3.42 -2.17
C THR A 141 19.94 -4.58 -3.10
N ARG A 142 19.97 -4.32 -4.42
CA ARG A 142 20.54 -5.30 -5.36
C ARG A 142 21.98 -5.49 -4.90
N SER A 143 22.27 -6.64 -4.30
CA SER A 143 23.64 -7.05 -4.05
C SER A 143 24.31 -7.07 -5.42
N ILE A 144 25.17 -6.08 -5.68
CA ILE A 144 26.12 -6.17 -6.79
C ILE A 144 27.15 -7.20 -6.32
N SER A 145 26.79 -8.47 -6.35
CA SER A 145 27.78 -9.52 -6.36
C SER A 145 28.31 -9.56 -7.79
N GLU A 146 29.61 -9.33 -7.96
CA GLU A 146 30.26 -9.64 -9.22
C GLU A 146 29.90 -11.08 -9.62
N PRO A 147 29.47 -11.33 -10.86
CA PRO A 147 29.26 -12.68 -11.34
C PRO A 147 30.60 -13.43 -11.30
N THR A 148 30.75 -14.38 -10.37
CA THR A 148 31.99 -15.17 -10.18
C THR A 148 32.09 -16.32 -11.18
N THR A 149 31.76 -16.08 -12.45
CA THR A 149 31.84 -17.09 -13.51
C THR A 149 32.25 -16.43 -14.81
N GLU A 150 33.52 -16.03 -14.88
CA GLU A 150 34.24 -16.13 -16.14
C GLU A 150 34.42 -17.62 -16.45
N TYR A 151 33.44 -18.22 -17.14
CA TYR A 151 33.67 -19.50 -17.80
C TYR A 151 34.64 -19.22 -18.95
N GLN A 152 35.91 -19.48 -18.70
CA GLN A 152 36.92 -19.53 -19.75
C GLN A 152 36.61 -20.76 -20.62
N VAL A 153 35.79 -20.57 -21.65
CA VAL A 153 35.58 -21.59 -22.68
C VAL A 153 36.85 -21.67 -23.51
N PHE A 154 37.80 -22.50 -23.09
CA PHE A 154 38.81 -23.00 -24.01
C PHE A 154 38.11 -23.97 -24.95
N GLY A 155 37.82 -23.50 -26.17
CA GLY A 155 37.50 -24.41 -27.26
C GLY A 155 38.62 -25.44 -27.40
N PRO A 156 38.33 -26.74 -27.61
CA PRO A 156 39.37 -27.74 -27.80
C PRO A 156 40.21 -27.35 -29.01
N LYS A 157 41.48 -26.99 -28.79
CA LYS A 157 42.51 -26.96 -29.83
C LYS A 157 42.87 -28.41 -30.18
N ILE A 158 41.96 -29.11 -30.85
CA ILE A 158 42.29 -30.36 -31.53
C ILE A 158 41.82 -30.16 -32.97
N GLY A 159 42.81 -29.87 -33.83
CA GLY A 159 42.63 -29.83 -35.27
C GLY A 159 42.24 -31.21 -35.79
N PHE A 160 41.63 -31.18 -36.98
CA PHE A 160 41.27 -32.34 -37.76
C PHE A 160 42.37 -33.42 -37.78
N VAL A 161 41.99 -34.66 -37.47
CA VAL A 161 42.64 -35.89 -37.95
C VAL A 161 41.57 -36.84 -38.43
#